data_AF-Q2W401-F1
#
_entry.id   AF-Q2W401-F1
#
_cell.length_a   1.000
_cell.length_b   1.000
_cell.length_c   1.000
_cell.angle_alpha   90.00
_cell.angle_beta   90.00
_cell.angle_gamma   90.00
#
_symmetry.space_group_name_H-M   'P 1'
#
loop_
_entity.id
_entity.type
_entity.pdbx_description
1 polymer ?
#
loop_
_entity_poly.entity_id
_entity_poly.type
_entity_poly.pdbx_seq_one_letter_code
_entity_poly.pdbx_strand_id
1 'polypeptide(L)'
;MSTQDLSVTQAVAYSVLYALDIEAAAPWKAWAHIWLKGDDRTAASAQMAAAGASTPSAKSAANAARLAAEATQLQTEAAMLMAENRNASWQLDQYELRNEQCLNSVAESIRMGSSDGTLDTQSPRSAELRAKVQKEF
;
A
#
# COMPACT_ATOMS: atom_id res chain seq x y z
N MET A 1 11.01 35.18 -15.19
CA MET A 1 11.30 33.87 -15.78
C MET A 1 10.50 32.84 -15.01
N SER A 2 9.62 32.09 -15.68
CA SER A 2 8.83 31.05 -15.02
C SER A 2 9.76 29.91 -14.61
N THR A 3 9.99 29.74 -13.32
CA THR A 3 10.62 28.52 -12.77
C THR A 3 9.56 27.43 -12.82
N GLN A 4 9.44 26.75 -13.96
CA GLN A 4 8.68 25.50 -14.00
C GLN A 4 9.40 24.52 -13.09
N ASP A 5 8.76 24.15 -11.98
CA ASP A 5 9.28 23.13 -11.08
C ASP A 5 9.40 21.81 -11.87
N LEU A 6 10.64 21.39 -12.10
CA LEU A 6 10.93 20.11 -12.74
C LEU A 6 10.39 18.99 -11.85
N SER A 7 9.79 17.96 -12.46
CA SER A 7 9.53 16.72 -11.73
C SER A 7 10.84 16.14 -11.21
N VAL A 8 10.79 15.33 -10.14
CA VAL A 8 11.99 14.72 -9.56
C VAL A 8 12.81 13.98 -10.63
N THR A 9 12.15 13.24 -11.52
CA THR A 9 12.82 12.54 -12.63
C THR A 9 13.46 13.51 -13.62
N GLN A 10 12.80 14.64 -13.93
CA GLN A 10 13.35 15.67 -14.81
C GLN A 10 14.57 16.37 -14.17
N ALA A 11 14.53 16.62 -12.85
CA ALA A 11 15.66 17.18 -12.11
C ALA A 11 16.87 16.23 -12.09
N VAL A 12 16.63 14.92 -11.92
CA VAL A 12 17.68 13.91 -12.03
C VAL A 12 18.20 13.80 -13.46
N ALA A 13 17.33 13.83 -14.48
CA ALA A 13 17.77 13.83 -15.87
C ALA A 13 18.63 15.05 -16.21
N TYR A 14 18.25 16.22 -15.69
CA TYR A 14 19.05 17.43 -15.81
C TYR A 14 20.43 17.28 -15.15
N SER A 15 20.51 16.71 -13.94
CA SER A 15 21.80 16.51 -13.26
C SER A 15 22.70 15.50 -13.99
N VAL A 16 22.11 14.46 -14.60
CA VAL A 16 22.82 13.49 -15.45
C VAL A 16 23.35 14.17 -16.72
N LEU A 17 22.53 14.99 -17.40
CA LEU A 17 22.95 15.74 -18.58
C LEU A 17 24.06 16.76 -18.26
N TYR A 18 23.93 17.47 -17.15
CA TYR A 18 24.95 18.41 -16.68
C TYR A 18 26.27 17.70 -16.36
N ALA A 19 26.22 16.55 -15.70
CA ALA A 19 27.41 15.77 -15.40
C ALA A 19 28.06 15.18 -16.68
N LEU A 20 27.27 14.82 -17.69
CA LEU A 20 27.75 14.34 -18.99
C LEU A 20 28.58 15.40 -19.74
N ASP A 21 28.21 16.67 -19.62
CA ASP A 21 28.90 17.79 -20.26
C ASP A 21 30.30 18.03 -19.66
N ILE A 22 30.45 17.73 -18.36
CA ILE A 22 31.66 18.06 -17.59
C ILE A 22 32.62 16.87 -17.49
N GLU A 23 32.10 15.64 -17.54
CA GLU A 23 32.89 14.44 -17.34
C GLU A 23 33.38 13.84 -18.66
N ALA A 24 34.67 13.48 -18.74
CA ALA A 24 35.25 12.79 -19.90
C ALA A 24 35.22 11.25 -19.80
N ALA A 25 34.98 10.68 -18.61
CA ALA A 25 35.14 9.25 -18.31
C ALA A 25 34.14 8.34 -19.05
N ALA A 26 34.62 7.22 -19.59
CA ALA A 26 33.83 6.29 -20.41
C ALA A 26 32.81 5.41 -19.62
N PRO A 27 33.12 4.86 -18.43
CA PRO A 27 32.23 3.88 -17.77
C PRO A 27 30.87 4.47 -17.34
N TRP A 28 30.86 5.65 -16.74
CA TRP A 28 29.64 6.36 -16.36
C TRP A 28 28.82 6.82 -17.58
N LYS A 29 29.49 7.27 -18.66
CA LYS A 29 28.82 7.81 -19.85
C LYS A 29 27.89 6.80 -20.49
N ALA A 30 28.34 5.55 -20.63
CA ALA A 30 27.50 4.50 -21.20
C ALA A 30 26.23 4.32 -20.37
N TRP A 31 26.35 4.23 -19.05
CA TRP A 31 25.21 4.16 -18.13
C TRP A 31 24.30 5.39 -18.25
N ALA A 32 24.84 6.61 -18.28
CA ALA A 32 24.04 7.83 -18.31
C ALA A 32 23.14 7.90 -19.56
N HIS A 33 23.64 7.48 -20.72
CA HIS A 33 22.82 7.42 -21.94
C HIS A 33 21.73 6.35 -21.85
N ILE A 34 22.02 5.18 -21.28
CA ILE A 34 21.04 4.10 -21.03
C ILE A 34 19.94 4.59 -20.07
N TRP A 35 20.34 5.26 -18.98
CA TRP A 35 19.43 5.79 -17.98
C TRP A 35 18.50 6.88 -18.54
N LEU A 36 19.05 7.80 -19.36
CA LEU A 36 18.30 8.88 -20.01
C LEU A 36 17.26 8.35 -21.01
N LYS A 37 17.56 7.24 -21.71
CA LYS A 37 16.59 6.54 -22.57
C LYS A 37 15.50 5.83 -21.78
N GLY A 38 15.74 5.57 -20.50
CA GLY A 38 14.83 4.82 -19.64
C GLY A 38 15.01 3.31 -19.72
N ASP A 39 16.08 2.83 -20.36
CA ASP A 39 16.35 1.41 -20.57
C ASP A 39 16.75 0.70 -19.25
N ASP A 40 17.45 1.41 -18.36
CA ASP A 40 17.80 0.93 -17.01
C ASP A 40 17.77 2.10 -16.01
N ARG A 41 16.78 2.08 -15.10
CA ARG A 41 16.63 3.05 -14.00
C ARG A 41 16.71 2.41 -12.62
N THR A 42 17.41 1.28 -12.51
CA THR A 42 17.54 0.56 -11.24
C THR A 42 18.51 1.26 -10.28
N ALA A 43 18.28 1.08 -8.97
CA ALA A 43 19.18 1.59 -7.94
C ALA A 43 20.58 0.94 -8.05
N ALA A 44 20.63 -0.35 -8.41
CA ALA A 44 21.87 -1.10 -8.55
C ALA A 44 22.75 -0.58 -9.70
N SER A 45 22.16 -0.32 -10.87
CA SER A 45 22.92 0.23 -12.00
C SER A 45 23.45 1.63 -11.70
N ALA A 46 22.64 2.47 -11.04
CA ALA A 46 23.04 3.79 -10.59
C ALA A 46 24.20 3.74 -9.56
N GLN A 47 24.19 2.77 -8.65
CA GLN A 47 25.29 2.56 -7.70
C GLN A 47 26.60 2.17 -8.41
N MET A 48 26.51 1.28 -9.40
CA MET A 48 27.67 0.90 -10.23
C MET A 48 28.21 2.10 -11.03
N ALA A 49 27.33 2.94 -11.55
CA ALA A 49 27.70 4.16 -12.25
C ALA A 49 28.40 5.19 -11.34
N ALA A 50 27.95 5.32 -10.08
CA ALA A 50 28.59 6.17 -9.09
C ALA A 50 30.04 5.73 -8.79
N ALA A 51 30.30 4.41 -8.77
CA ALA A 51 31.64 3.87 -8.61
C ALA A 51 32.53 4.10 -9.85
N GLY A 52 31.94 4.09 -11.05
CA GLY A 52 32.63 4.39 -12.32
C GLY A 52 32.79 5.87 -12.65
N ALA A 53 32.22 6.77 -11.85
CA ALA A 53 32.30 8.22 -12.01
C ALA A 53 33.60 8.79 -11.42
N SER A 54 34.25 9.68 -12.17
CA SER A 54 35.50 10.35 -11.82
C SER A 54 35.26 11.75 -11.23
N THR A 55 34.19 12.44 -11.66
CA THR A 55 33.85 13.79 -11.21
C THR A 55 32.85 13.78 -10.06
N PRO A 56 32.88 14.77 -9.15
CA PRO A 56 31.87 14.93 -8.10
C PRO A 56 30.44 15.07 -8.67
N SER A 57 30.28 15.81 -9.76
CA SER A 57 28.98 16.04 -10.41
C SER A 57 28.34 14.73 -10.88
N ALA A 58 29.12 13.84 -11.51
CA ALA A 58 28.63 12.54 -11.96
C ALA A 58 28.33 11.59 -10.81
N LYS A 59 29.16 11.59 -9.75
CA LYS A 59 28.85 10.84 -8.52
C LYS A 59 27.53 11.30 -7.90
N SER A 60 27.31 12.61 -7.81
CA SER A 60 26.06 13.18 -7.29
C SER A 60 24.87 12.86 -8.18
N ALA A 61 25.00 12.93 -9.50
CA ALA A 61 23.94 12.58 -10.44
C ALA A 61 23.58 11.09 -10.38
N ALA A 62 24.57 10.20 -10.33
CA ALA A 62 24.37 8.76 -10.13
C ALA A 62 23.66 8.46 -8.80
N ASN A 63 24.09 9.12 -7.71
CA ASN A 63 23.44 8.96 -6.41
C ASN A 63 22.01 9.51 -6.39
N ALA A 64 21.74 10.62 -7.08
CA ALA A 64 20.39 11.15 -7.23
C ALA A 64 19.49 10.17 -8.01
N ALA A 65 20.01 9.54 -9.06
CA ALA A 65 19.32 8.49 -9.80
C ALA A 65 19.03 7.26 -8.93
N ARG A 66 19.99 6.84 -8.09
CA ARG A 66 19.80 5.75 -7.11
C ARG A 66 18.66 6.06 -6.14
N LEU A 67 18.70 7.24 -5.52
CA LEU A 67 17.66 7.67 -4.57
C LEU A 67 16.28 7.79 -5.23
N ALA A 68 16.22 8.26 -6.48
CA ALA A 68 14.96 8.33 -7.23
C ALA A 68 14.37 6.93 -7.51
N ALA A 69 15.24 5.95 -7.83
CA ALA A 69 14.82 4.57 -8.02
C ALA A 69 14.27 3.95 -6.72
N GLU A 70 14.97 4.15 -5.61
CA GLU A 70 14.54 3.69 -4.27
C GLU A 70 13.22 4.34 -3.85
N ALA A 71 13.06 5.65 -4.05
CA ALA A 71 11.82 6.34 -3.77
C ALA A 71 10.64 5.79 -4.59
N THR A 72 10.87 5.46 -5.87
CA THR A 72 9.85 4.87 -6.74
C THR A 72 9.44 3.47 -6.25
N GLN A 73 10.40 2.66 -5.79
CA GLN A 73 10.12 1.35 -5.21
C GLN A 73 9.28 1.46 -3.94
N LEU A 74 9.65 2.36 -3.02
CA LEU A 74 8.90 2.60 -1.79
C LEU A 74 7.48 3.12 -2.07
N GLN A 75 7.30 3.97 -3.06
CA GLN A 75 5.97 4.42 -3.48
C GLN A 75 5.10 3.27 -3.99
N THR A 76 5.70 2.34 -4.74
CA THR A 76 5.01 1.15 -5.25
C THR A 76 4.60 0.24 -4.11
N GLU A 77 5.51 -0.03 -3.18
CA GLU A 77 5.24 -0.85 -1.99
C GLU A 77 4.15 -0.24 -1.11
N ALA A 78 4.20 1.08 -0.86
CA ALA A 78 3.16 1.78 -0.12
C ALA A 78 1.79 1.66 -0.80
N ALA A 79 1.74 1.79 -2.13
CA ALA A 79 0.50 1.62 -2.89
C ALA A 79 -0.08 0.19 -2.79
N MET A 80 0.78 -0.82 -2.79
CA MET A 80 0.38 -2.22 -2.57
C MET A 80 -0.21 -2.42 -1.17
N LEU A 81 0.48 -1.94 -0.13
CA LEU A 81 0.00 -2.03 1.25
C LEU A 81 -1.35 -1.31 1.44
N MET A 82 -1.55 -0.14 0.81
CA MET A 82 -2.84 0.55 0.82
C MET A 82 -3.94 -0.25 0.10
N ALA A 83 -3.60 -0.97 -0.97
CA ALA A 83 -4.56 -1.84 -1.66
C ALA A 83 -4.94 -3.05 -0.80
N GLU A 84 -3.97 -3.69 -0.14
CA GLU A 84 -4.19 -4.79 0.79
C GLU A 84 -5.06 -4.35 1.98
N ASN A 85 -4.80 -3.17 2.55
CA ASN A 85 -5.60 -2.63 3.64
C ASN A 85 -7.06 -2.42 3.25
N ARG A 86 -7.32 -1.84 2.05
CA ARG A 86 -8.68 -1.69 1.53
C ARG A 86 -9.39 -3.03 1.34
N ASN A 87 -8.67 -4.05 0.88
CA ASN A 87 -9.22 -5.40 0.75
C ASN A 87 -9.56 -6.00 2.12
N ALA A 88 -8.67 -5.86 3.11
CA ALA A 88 -8.93 -6.31 4.47
C ALA A 88 -10.16 -5.63 5.09
N SER A 89 -10.30 -4.31 4.92
CA SER A 89 -11.50 -3.58 5.36
C SER A 89 -12.77 -4.10 4.68
N TRP A 90 -12.74 -4.29 3.35
CA TRP A 90 -13.89 -4.85 2.64
C TRP A 90 -14.28 -6.24 3.14
N GLN A 91 -13.30 -7.10 3.42
CA GLN A 91 -13.56 -8.43 3.98
C GLN A 91 -14.23 -8.35 5.35
N LEU A 92 -13.79 -7.43 6.22
CA LEU A 92 -14.42 -7.20 7.53
C LEU A 92 -15.88 -6.80 7.37
N ASP A 93 -16.20 -5.86 6.46
CA ASP A 93 -17.58 -5.46 6.17
C ASP A 93 -18.44 -6.65 5.72
N GLN A 94 -17.88 -7.56 4.91
CA GLN A 94 -18.59 -8.78 4.51
C GLN A 94 -18.83 -9.74 5.68
N TYR A 95 -17.88 -9.87 6.60
CA TYR A 95 -18.05 -10.68 7.80
C TYR A 95 -19.11 -10.10 8.74
N GLU A 96 -19.13 -8.78 8.92
CA GLU A 96 -20.15 -8.09 9.71
C GLU A 96 -21.55 -8.32 9.11
N LEU A 97 -21.71 -8.14 7.81
CA LEU A 97 -22.98 -8.40 7.12
C LEU A 97 -23.44 -9.86 7.28
N ARG A 98 -22.52 -10.82 7.14
CA ARG A 98 -22.83 -12.25 7.33
C ARG A 98 -23.19 -12.57 8.79
N ASN A 99 -22.54 -11.90 9.74
CA ASN A 99 -22.85 -12.04 11.15
C ASN A 99 -24.25 -11.52 11.45
N GLU A 100 -24.61 -10.34 10.93
CA GLU A 100 -25.97 -9.79 11.04
C GLU A 100 -27.03 -10.72 10.43
N GLN A 101 -26.76 -11.28 9.24
CA GLN A 101 -27.64 -12.27 8.62
C GLN A 101 -27.81 -13.53 9.50
N CYS A 102 -26.72 -14.02 10.09
CA CYS A 102 -26.75 -15.15 11.00
C CYS A 102 -27.59 -14.84 12.25
N LEU A 103 -27.36 -13.69 12.88
CA LEU A 103 -28.13 -13.24 14.04
C LEU A 103 -29.62 -13.09 13.72
N ASN A 104 -29.96 -12.54 12.56
CA ASN A 104 -31.35 -12.44 12.09
C ASN A 104 -31.97 -13.84 11.88
N SER A 105 -31.24 -14.78 11.30
CA SER A 105 -31.70 -16.17 11.12
C SER A 105 -31.92 -16.89 12.46
N VAL A 106 -31.03 -16.66 13.43
CA VAL A 106 -31.19 -17.16 14.81
C VAL A 106 -32.45 -16.56 15.44
N ALA A 107 -32.64 -15.24 15.35
CA ALA A 107 -33.82 -14.57 15.89
C ALA A 107 -35.12 -15.08 15.24
N GLU A 108 -35.12 -15.31 13.92
CA GLU A 108 -36.26 -15.85 13.20
C GLU A 108 -36.57 -17.30 13.61
N SER A 109 -35.54 -18.13 13.74
CA SER A 109 -35.68 -19.51 14.21
C SER A 109 -36.29 -19.57 15.61
N ILE A 110 -35.88 -18.65 16.50
CA ILE A 110 -36.45 -18.52 17.84
C ILE A 110 -37.92 -18.10 17.78
N ARG A 111 -38.29 -17.14 16.91
CA ARG A 111 -39.69 -16.72 16.72
C ARG A 111 -40.56 -17.87 16.23
N MET A 112 -40.12 -18.60 15.22
CA MET A 112 -40.85 -19.71 14.61
C MET A 112 -40.95 -20.94 15.53
N GLY A 113 -40.00 -21.11 16.45
CA GLY A 113 -40.04 -22.14 17.50
C GLY A 113 -41.08 -21.90 18.61
N SER A 114 -41.61 -20.67 18.71
CA SER A 114 -42.77 -20.39 19.56
C SER A 114 -44.05 -20.70 18.79
N SER A 115 -44.88 -21.61 19.31
CA SER A 115 -46.08 -22.14 18.63
C SER A 115 -47.16 -21.09 18.26
N ASP A 116 -47.05 -19.85 18.75
CA ASP A 116 -47.94 -18.74 18.44
C ASP A 116 -47.23 -17.50 17.85
N GLY A 117 -45.92 -17.60 17.54
CA GLY A 117 -45.12 -16.48 17.03
C GLY A 117 -44.79 -15.38 18.07
N THR A 118 -45.26 -15.52 19.30
CA THR A 118 -44.90 -14.67 20.44
C THR A 118 -44.10 -15.49 21.45
N LEU A 119 -42.85 -15.09 21.73
CA LEU A 119 -42.22 -15.54 22.96
C LEU A 119 -43.09 -15.02 24.11
N ASP A 120 -43.86 -15.89 24.76
CA ASP A 120 -44.65 -15.54 25.94
C ASP A 120 -43.69 -15.22 27.10
N THR A 121 -43.22 -13.98 27.11
CA THR A 121 -42.31 -13.42 28.10
C THR A 121 -42.98 -13.11 29.44
N GLN A 122 -44.28 -13.40 29.58
CA GLN A 122 -45.04 -13.10 30.80
C GLN A 122 -45.54 -14.35 31.53
N SER A 123 -45.43 -15.55 30.95
CA SER A 123 -45.75 -16.78 31.69
C SER A 123 -44.81 -17.05 32.89
N PRO A 124 -45.30 -17.74 33.93
CA PRO A 124 -44.46 -18.22 35.03
C PRO A 124 -43.31 -19.13 34.56
N ARG A 125 -43.54 -19.90 33.49
CA ARG A 125 -42.52 -20.78 32.90
C ARG A 125 -41.41 -20.00 32.23
N SER A 126 -41.71 -18.89 31.55
CA SER A 126 -40.68 -18.04 30.96
C SER A 126 -39.89 -17.25 32.02
N ALA A 127 -40.48 -16.96 33.19
CA ALA A 127 -39.75 -16.42 34.34
C ALA A 127 -38.75 -17.44 34.93
N GLU A 128 -39.15 -18.70 35.12
CA GLU A 128 -38.23 -19.77 35.55
C GLU A 128 -37.07 -19.98 34.59
N LEU A 129 -37.35 -20.02 33.28
CA LEU A 129 -36.31 -20.22 32.26
C LEU A 129 -35.31 -19.05 32.23
N ARG A 130 -35.79 -17.80 32.36
CA ARG A 130 -34.90 -16.61 32.49
C ARG A 130 -34.02 -16.66 33.72
N ALA A 131 -34.58 -17.02 34.88
CA ALA A 131 -33.82 -17.16 36.12
C ALA A 131 -32.75 -18.27 36.01
N LYS A 132 -33.04 -19.34 35.26
CA LYS A 132 -32.07 -20.41 35.01
C LYS A 132 -30.93 -19.96 34.09
N VAL A 133 -31.23 -19.21 33.02
CA VAL A 133 -30.19 -18.64 32.13
C VAL A 133 -29.28 -17.68 32.89
N GLN A 134 -29.82 -16.76 33.68
CA GLN A 134 -29.03 -15.83 34.52
C GLN A 134 -28.13 -16.51 35.56
N LYS A 135 -28.39 -17.78 35.86
CA LYS A 135 -27.60 -18.57 36.80
C LYS A 135 -26.50 -19.37 36.11
N GLU A 136 -26.66 -19.67 34.81
CA GLU A 136 -25.74 -20.48 34.02
C GLU A 136 -24.78 -19.65 33.16
N PHE A 137 -25.13 -18.40 32.82
CA PHE A 137 -24.34 -17.43 32.05
C PHE A 137 -24.29 -16.07 32.75
#